data_AF-A0A850BB81-F1
#
_entry.id   AF-A0A850BB81-F1
#
_cell.length_a   1.000
_cell.length_b   1.000
_cell.length_c   1.000
_cell.angle_alpha   90.00
_cell.angle_beta   90.00
_cell.angle_gamma   90.00
#
_symmetry.space_group_name_H-M   'P 1'
#
loop_
_entity.id
_entity.type
_entity.pdbx_description
1 polymer ?
#
loop_
_entity_poly.entity_id
_entity_poly.type
_entity_poly.pdbx_seq_one_letter_code
_entity_poly.pdbx_strand_id
1 'polypeptide(L)'
;MARALAVAFPAALTLMSAGRAEAGGVDNDTIMAIAGGGVVAADITFYAYDIAMMAAKTHPSIGWSIAQTVITAPQSIGFTAMAVVGEMEGEEDMLIPAFLAAMFTGAMTTHGIWSLSSDTVTSLELFTISPVIAGNTVVTTAALAQATAGRLGSPVLGILELSLAGPSGAYFVYRSAVDEANRSEWIGLSAWSGVILLHGAASLLWWRAEEIDRSARVRLPELPFTVQGFGPTVVSDGFQSVPGVQVAGKF
;
A
#
# COMPACT_ATOMS: atom_id res chain seq x y z
N MET A 1 0.39 33.70 14.06
CA MET A 1 1.11 32.44 14.30
C MET A 1 0.59 31.67 15.53
N ALA A 2 0.40 32.30 16.71
CA ALA A 2 -0.07 31.61 17.93
C ALA A 2 -1.49 31.00 17.89
N ARG A 3 -2.37 31.42 16.96
CA ARG A 3 -3.76 30.91 16.86
C ARG A 3 -3.90 29.59 16.08
N ALA A 4 -2.97 29.25 15.19
CA ALA A 4 -3.01 27.98 14.44
C ALA A 4 -2.48 26.80 15.28
N LEU A 5 -1.50 27.05 16.15
CA LEU A 5 -0.99 26.08 17.13
C LEU A 5 -2.05 25.66 18.17
N ALA A 6 -3.03 26.51 18.46
CA ALA A 6 -4.07 26.27 19.46
C ALA A 6 -5.12 25.21 19.04
N VAL A 7 -5.24 24.90 17.74
CA VAL A 7 -6.24 23.94 17.21
C VAL A 7 -5.62 22.58 16.88
N ALA A 8 -4.32 22.57 16.53
CA ALA A 8 -3.57 21.35 16.23
C ALA A 8 -3.20 20.52 17.48
N PHE A 9 -2.90 21.19 18.60
CA PHE A 9 -2.48 20.52 19.83
C PHE A 9 -3.59 19.69 20.51
N PRO A 10 -4.86 20.14 20.57
CA PRO A 10 -5.95 19.36 21.15
C PRO A 10 -6.24 18.04 20.43
N ALA A 11 -6.10 17.98 19.10
CA ALA A 11 -6.43 16.78 18.31
C ALA A 11 -5.44 15.62 18.50
N ALA A 12 -4.14 15.93 18.62
CA ALA A 12 -3.13 14.94 18.97
C ALA A 12 -3.26 14.52 20.44
N LEU A 13 -3.63 15.45 21.34
CA LEU A 13 -3.87 15.14 22.74
C LEU A 13 -5.11 14.26 22.95
N THR A 14 -6.19 14.46 22.17
CA THR A 14 -7.41 13.65 22.30
C THR A 14 -7.19 12.18 21.92
N LEU A 15 -6.36 11.90 20.91
CA LEU A 15 -5.96 10.54 20.56
C LEU A 15 -5.10 9.87 21.64
N MET A 16 -4.23 10.63 22.32
CA MET A 16 -3.43 10.10 23.43
C MET A 16 -4.19 10.04 24.77
N SER A 17 -5.24 10.84 24.95
CA SER A 17 -6.05 10.88 26.17
C SER A 17 -7.26 9.94 26.16
N ALA A 18 -7.70 9.45 25.00
CA ALA A 18 -8.80 8.49 24.88
C ALA A 18 -8.53 7.21 25.71
N GLY A 19 -7.25 6.81 25.86
CA GLY A 19 -6.84 5.69 26.72
C GLY A 19 -6.98 5.92 28.24
N ARG A 20 -7.45 7.08 28.70
CA ARG A 20 -7.60 7.40 30.14
C ARG A 20 -8.93 8.01 30.55
N ALA A 21 -9.90 8.15 29.64
CA ALA A 21 -11.19 8.76 29.93
C ALA A 21 -12.22 7.75 30.49
N GLU A 22 -11.87 6.97 31.51
CA GLU A 22 -12.85 6.29 32.37
C GLU A 22 -13.25 7.22 33.51
N ALA A 23 -14.11 8.22 33.26
CA ALA A 23 -14.72 8.99 34.38
C ALA A 23 -16.02 9.75 34.06
N GLY A 24 -16.51 9.82 32.83
CA GLY A 24 -17.75 10.57 32.60
C GLY A 24 -18.39 10.31 31.24
N GLY A 25 -19.31 9.34 31.20
CA GLY A 25 -20.53 9.30 30.38
C GLY A 25 -20.48 9.58 28.86
N VAL A 26 -19.34 9.89 28.26
CA VAL A 26 -19.19 10.03 26.82
C VAL A 26 -19.00 8.62 26.27
N ASP A 27 -19.92 8.17 25.42
CA ASP A 27 -19.78 6.88 24.76
C ASP A 27 -18.55 6.88 23.84
N ASN A 28 -18.01 5.68 23.60
CA ASN A 28 -16.83 5.49 22.76
C ASN A 28 -17.07 6.05 21.34
N ASP A 29 -18.32 5.97 20.86
CA ASP A 29 -18.73 6.45 19.55
C ASP A 29 -18.57 7.97 19.43
N THR A 30 -18.94 8.75 20.45
CA THR A 30 -18.76 10.21 20.50
C THR A 30 -17.27 10.57 20.55
N ILE A 31 -16.45 9.83 21.33
CA ILE A 31 -14.99 10.05 21.37
C ILE A 31 -14.39 9.79 19.99
N MET A 32 -14.76 8.69 19.34
CA MET A 32 -14.29 8.34 18.01
C MET A 32 -14.77 9.34 16.95
N ALA A 33 -16.00 9.83 17.05
CA ALA A 33 -16.52 10.84 16.14
C ALA A 33 -15.79 12.19 16.30
N ILE A 34 -15.51 12.61 17.54
CA ILE A 34 -14.77 13.86 17.80
C ILE A 34 -13.30 13.71 17.36
N ALA A 35 -12.64 12.61 17.73
CA ALA A 35 -11.25 12.36 17.36
C ALA A 35 -11.10 12.20 15.84
N GLY A 36 -11.93 11.37 15.22
CA GLY A 36 -11.95 11.16 13.77
C GLY A 36 -12.31 12.44 13.01
N GLY A 37 -13.33 13.17 13.45
CA GLY A 37 -13.71 14.45 12.85
C GLY A 37 -12.60 15.51 12.96
N GLY A 38 -11.91 15.58 14.09
CA GLY A 38 -10.76 16.47 14.30
C GLY A 38 -9.58 16.14 13.40
N VAL A 39 -9.29 14.84 13.23
CA VAL A 39 -8.25 14.35 12.32
C VAL A 39 -8.57 14.73 10.87
N VAL A 40 -9.79 14.41 10.40
CA VAL A 40 -10.21 14.75 9.03
C VAL A 40 -10.16 16.26 8.78
N ALA A 41 -10.58 17.08 9.75
CA ALA A 41 -10.53 18.53 9.63
C ALA A 41 -9.08 19.05 9.55
N ALA A 42 -8.17 18.50 10.37
CA ALA A 42 -6.75 18.85 10.34
C ALA A 42 -6.13 18.50 8.99
N ASP A 43 -6.39 17.30 8.49
CA ASP A 43 -5.90 16.80 7.22
C ASP A 43 -6.37 17.66 6.03
N ILE A 44 -7.67 17.99 5.97
CA ILE A 44 -8.21 18.91 4.95
C ILE A 44 -7.54 20.27 5.03
N THR A 45 -7.29 20.77 6.25
CA THR A 45 -6.64 22.07 6.47
C THR A 45 -5.19 22.06 5.99
N PHE A 46 -4.44 21.00 6.32
CA PHE A 46 -3.07 20.80 5.85
C PHE A 46 -3.02 20.74 4.33
N TYR A 47 -3.85 19.91 3.72
CA TYR A 47 -3.89 19.74 2.27
C TYR A 47 -4.30 21.03 1.53
N ALA A 48 -5.32 21.75 2.02
CA ALA A 48 -5.74 23.01 1.44
C ALA A 48 -4.65 24.09 1.52
N TYR A 49 -3.91 24.13 2.63
CA TYR A 49 -2.78 25.04 2.78
C TYR A 49 -1.65 24.70 1.80
N ASP A 50 -1.31 23.42 1.64
CA ASP A 50 -0.27 22.99 0.70
C ASP A 50 -0.63 23.35 -0.74
N ILE A 51 -1.90 23.20 -1.14
CA ILE A 51 -2.40 23.67 -2.44
C ILE A 51 -2.20 25.18 -2.57
N ALA A 52 -2.55 25.96 -1.53
CA ALA A 52 -2.40 27.41 -1.56
C ALA A 52 -0.92 27.83 -1.68
N MET A 53 -0.01 27.13 -0.98
CA MET A 53 1.43 27.38 -1.06
C MET A 53 2.01 26.98 -2.42
N MET A 54 1.56 25.85 -2.99
CA MET A 54 1.90 25.44 -4.35
C MET A 54 1.44 26.49 -5.37
N ALA A 55 0.18 26.95 -5.28
CA ALA A 55 -0.36 27.98 -6.18
C ALA A 55 0.38 29.32 -6.04
N ALA A 56 0.78 29.68 -4.83
CA ALA A 56 1.58 30.88 -4.55
C ALA A 56 3.06 30.73 -4.91
N LYS A 57 3.52 29.53 -5.29
CA LYS A 57 4.94 29.18 -5.52
C LYS A 57 5.83 29.51 -4.31
N THR A 58 5.29 29.35 -3.11
CA THR A 58 6.00 29.57 -1.84
C THR A 58 6.08 28.29 -1.04
N HIS A 59 7.11 28.17 -0.20
CA HIS A 59 7.21 27.05 0.74
C HIS A 59 6.30 27.26 1.95
N PRO A 60 5.78 26.17 2.56
CA PRO A 60 5.23 26.22 3.89
C PRO A 60 6.23 26.79 4.91
N SER A 61 5.74 27.47 5.93
CA SER A 61 6.60 27.86 7.05
C SER A 61 7.08 26.63 7.84
N ILE A 62 8.27 26.71 8.43
CA ILE A 62 8.84 25.64 9.29
C ILE A 62 7.82 25.17 10.35
N GLY A 63 7.15 26.11 11.03
CA GLY A 63 6.16 25.77 12.05
C GLY A 63 4.96 24.99 11.51
N TRP A 64 4.55 25.27 10.26
CA TRP A 64 3.51 24.51 9.58
C TRP A 64 3.97 23.09 9.24
N SER A 65 5.15 22.96 8.65
CA SER A 65 5.71 21.67 8.27
C SER A 65 5.95 20.75 9.48
N ILE A 66 6.38 21.31 10.62
CA ILE A 66 6.46 20.56 11.90
C ILE A 66 5.07 20.09 12.33
N ALA A 67 4.08 20.98 12.37
CA ALA A 67 2.73 20.63 12.80
C ALA A 67 2.10 19.55 11.90
N GLN A 68 2.24 19.70 10.58
CA GLN A 68 1.79 18.73 9.59
C GLN A 68 2.46 17.37 9.82
N THR A 69 3.78 17.33 9.94
CA THR A 69 4.54 16.08 10.15
C THR A 69 4.10 15.38 11.43
N VAL A 70 4.05 16.10 12.55
CA VAL A 70 3.72 15.52 13.87
C VAL A 70 2.29 14.97 13.91
N ILE A 71 1.35 15.62 13.23
CA ILE A 71 -0.06 15.18 13.21
C ILE A 71 -0.29 14.04 12.21
N THR A 72 0.32 14.11 11.04
CA THR A 72 0.01 13.16 9.95
C THR A 72 0.87 11.89 9.99
N ALA A 73 2.07 11.94 10.59
CA ALA A 73 2.93 10.75 10.66
C ALA A 73 2.31 9.57 11.44
N PRO A 74 1.73 9.75 12.64
CA PRO A 74 1.07 8.65 13.34
C PRO A 74 -0.11 8.08 12.56
N GLN A 75 -0.85 8.94 11.86
CA GLN A 75 -1.97 8.52 11.01
C GLN A 75 -1.48 7.68 9.84
N SER A 76 -0.43 8.14 9.14
CA SER A 76 0.18 7.41 8.04
C SER A 76 0.62 6.02 8.45
N ILE A 77 1.23 5.87 9.63
CA ILE A 77 1.59 4.56 10.18
C ILE A 77 0.33 3.71 10.43
N GLY A 78 -0.69 4.27 11.08
CA GLY A 78 -1.93 3.55 11.39
C GLY A 78 -2.68 3.09 10.13
N PHE A 79 -2.88 3.97 9.16
CA PHE A 79 -3.54 3.62 7.89
C PHE A 79 -2.69 2.66 7.05
N THR A 80 -1.36 2.78 7.06
CA THR A 80 -0.48 1.80 6.41
C THR A 80 -0.63 0.42 7.04
N ALA A 81 -0.66 0.34 8.37
CA ALA A 81 -0.89 -0.92 9.08
C ALA A 81 -2.26 -1.52 8.73
N MET A 82 -3.32 -0.71 8.65
CA MET A 82 -4.64 -1.20 8.21
C MET A 82 -4.64 -1.69 6.76
N ALA A 83 -3.94 -1.00 5.85
CA ALA A 83 -3.79 -1.46 4.47
C ALA A 83 -3.03 -2.79 4.39
N VAL A 84 -1.97 -2.96 5.20
CA VAL A 84 -1.23 -4.22 5.32
C VAL A 84 -2.13 -5.34 5.84
N VAL A 85 -2.90 -5.09 6.90
CA VAL A 85 -3.83 -6.09 7.46
C VAL A 85 -4.89 -6.48 6.43
N GLY A 86 -5.52 -5.49 5.77
CA GLY A 86 -6.54 -5.75 4.75
C GLY A 86 -6.00 -6.58 3.58
N GLU A 87 -4.77 -6.29 3.15
CA GLU A 87 -4.08 -7.10 2.14
C GLU A 87 -3.77 -8.52 2.65
N MET A 88 -3.29 -8.67 3.89
CA MET A 88 -2.96 -9.98 4.47
C MET A 88 -4.19 -10.87 4.69
N GLU A 89 -5.31 -10.27 5.06
CA GLU A 89 -6.59 -10.95 5.31
C GLU A 89 -7.42 -11.14 4.03
N GLY A 90 -7.03 -10.48 2.93
CA GLY A 90 -7.77 -10.51 1.67
C GLY A 90 -9.09 -9.72 1.74
N GLU A 91 -9.18 -8.74 2.63
CA GLU A 91 -10.35 -7.88 2.82
C GLU A 91 -10.29 -6.67 1.88
N GLU A 92 -10.70 -6.88 0.62
CA GLU A 92 -10.67 -5.84 -0.42
C GLU A 92 -11.46 -4.57 -0.03
N ASP A 93 -12.58 -4.76 0.69
CA ASP A 93 -13.44 -3.67 1.18
C ASP A 93 -12.73 -2.74 2.18
N MET A 94 -11.76 -3.27 2.93
CA MET A 94 -10.91 -2.49 3.84
C MET A 94 -9.64 -1.98 3.15
N LEU A 95 -9.06 -2.80 2.26
CA LEU A 95 -7.78 -2.52 1.61
C LEU A 95 -7.80 -1.19 0.85
N ILE A 96 -8.78 -0.97 -0.04
CA ILE A 96 -8.79 0.24 -0.89
C ILE A 96 -8.96 1.52 -0.05
N PRO A 97 -9.93 1.63 0.86
CA PRO A 97 -10.05 2.80 1.73
C PRO A 97 -8.81 3.03 2.61
N ALA A 98 -8.26 1.96 3.22
CA ALA A 98 -7.07 2.07 4.05
C ALA A 98 -5.86 2.52 3.24
N PHE A 99 -5.69 1.99 2.02
CA PHE A 99 -4.63 2.38 1.11
C PHE A 99 -4.71 3.86 0.73
N LEU A 100 -5.91 4.34 0.35
CA LEU A 100 -6.12 5.75 -0.01
C LEU A 100 -5.86 6.67 1.19
N ALA A 101 -6.33 6.30 2.38
CA ALA A 101 -6.07 7.06 3.60
C ALA A 101 -4.58 7.07 3.96
N ALA A 102 -3.88 5.95 3.81
CA ALA A 102 -2.45 5.82 4.05
C ALA A 102 -1.62 6.66 3.07
N MET A 103 -2.00 6.62 1.79
CA MET A 103 -1.37 7.44 0.76
C MET A 103 -1.60 8.93 1.02
N PHE A 104 -2.81 9.33 1.39
CA PHE A 104 -3.15 10.74 1.64
C PHE A 104 -2.41 11.30 2.87
N THR A 105 -2.47 10.60 4.00
CA THR A 105 -1.78 11.01 5.24
C THR A 105 -0.27 10.88 5.12
N GLY A 106 0.22 9.86 4.43
CA GLY A 106 1.63 9.69 4.09
C GLY A 106 2.14 10.79 3.16
N ALA A 107 1.32 11.28 2.24
CA ALA A 107 1.68 12.39 1.36
C ALA A 107 1.91 13.66 2.17
N MET A 108 1.00 13.99 3.10
CA MET A 108 1.17 15.15 3.98
C MET A 108 2.36 14.99 4.92
N THR A 109 2.59 13.78 5.43
CA THR A 109 3.77 13.47 6.25
C THR A 109 5.06 13.72 5.47
N THR A 110 5.13 13.17 4.27
CA THR A 110 6.29 13.32 3.37
C THR A 110 6.49 14.78 3.00
N HIS A 111 5.41 15.49 2.67
CA HIS A 111 5.44 16.91 2.34
C HIS A 111 6.00 17.75 3.49
N GLY A 112 5.55 17.50 4.73
CA GLY A 112 6.05 18.14 5.93
C GLY A 112 7.54 17.88 6.17
N ILE A 113 7.97 16.60 6.13
CA ILE A 113 9.37 16.21 6.32
C ILE A 113 10.27 16.81 5.24
N TRP A 114 9.82 16.76 3.97
CA TRP A 114 10.62 17.24 2.86
C TRP A 114 10.75 18.77 2.87
N SER A 115 9.66 19.48 3.20
CA SER A 115 9.69 20.93 3.41
C SER A 115 10.67 21.36 4.52
N LEU A 116 10.93 20.50 5.51
CA LEU A 116 11.89 20.77 6.60
C LEU A 116 13.34 20.43 6.22
N SER A 117 13.53 19.49 5.30
CA SER A 117 14.85 18.96 4.95
C SER A 117 15.44 19.56 3.69
N SER A 118 14.64 20.22 2.86
CA SER A 118 15.12 20.88 1.65
C SER A 118 14.38 22.18 1.35
N ASP A 119 15.17 23.21 1.13
CA ASP A 119 14.83 24.54 0.65
C ASP A 119 15.13 24.71 -0.86
N THR A 120 15.56 23.64 -1.52
CA THR A 120 15.91 23.64 -2.96
C THR A 120 14.83 23.06 -3.87
N VAL A 121 13.88 22.31 -3.31
CA VAL A 121 12.78 21.66 -4.06
C VAL A 121 11.61 22.62 -4.19
N THR A 122 11.07 22.83 -5.37
CA THR A 122 9.94 23.75 -5.56
C THR A 122 8.68 23.28 -4.84
N SER A 123 7.79 24.20 -4.46
CA SER A 123 6.51 23.83 -3.82
C SER A 123 5.61 22.95 -4.70
N LEU A 124 5.72 23.05 -6.02
CA LEU A 124 5.04 22.15 -6.95
C LEU A 124 5.58 20.72 -6.87
N GLU A 125 6.90 20.54 -6.82
CA GLU A 125 7.54 19.23 -6.68
C GLU A 125 7.20 18.61 -5.33
N LEU A 126 7.29 19.38 -4.24
CA LEU A 126 6.88 18.92 -2.91
C LEU A 126 5.45 18.38 -2.94
N PHE A 127 4.51 19.14 -3.49
CA PHE A 127 3.10 18.75 -3.54
C PHE A 127 2.84 17.52 -4.44
N THR A 128 3.51 17.44 -5.59
CA THR A 128 3.24 16.39 -6.59
C THR A 128 3.98 15.08 -6.34
N ILE A 129 5.17 15.12 -5.72
CA ILE A 129 6.00 13.93 -5.49
C ILE A 129 5.66 13.26 -4.15
N SER A 130 5.20 14.02 -3.16
CA SER A 130 4.86 13.46 -1.84
C SER A 130 3.81 12.32 -1.89
N PRO A 131 2.70 12.42 -2.66
CA PRO A 131 1.76 11.31 -2.84
C PRO A 131 2.38 10.08 -3.48
N VAL A 132 3.35 10.26 -4.38
CA VAL A 132 4.05 9.16 -5.04
C VAL A 132 4.93 8.40 -4.05
N ILE A 133 5.71 9.12 -3.25
CA ILE A 133 6.54 8.53 -2.20
C ILE A 133 5.66 7.79 -1.18
N ALA A 134 4.55 8.40 -0.77
CA ALA A 134 3.61 7.78 0.16
C ALA A 134 2.98 6.51 -0.43
N GLY A 135 2.48 6.57 -1.66
CA GLY A 135 1.92 5.41 -2.37
C GLY A 135 2.93 4.27 -2.49
N ASN A 136 4.16 4.57 -2.92
CA ASN A 136 5.26 3.61 -3.00
C ASN A 136 5.57 2.98 -1.63
N THR A 137 5.54 3.77 -0.55
CA THR A 137 5.80 3.29 0.81
C THR A 137 4.71 2.31 1.26
N VAL A 138 3.43 2.63 1.03
CA VAL A 138 2.32 1.76 1.42
C VAL A 138 2.34 0.44 0.65
N VAL A 139 2.48 0.48 -0.68
CA VAL A 139 2.54 -0.76 -1.49
C VAL A 139 3.77 -1.59 -1.13
N THR A 140 4.92 -0.96 -0.91
CA THR A 140 6.14 -1.65 -0.45
C THR A 140 5.89 -2.39 0.86
N THR A 141 5.25 -1.72 1.82
CA THR A 141 5.01 -2.31 3.14
C THR A 141 4.04 -3.48 3.06
N ALA A 142 2.97 -3.35 2.27
CA ALA A 142 2.01 -4.42 2.01
C ALA A 142 2.66 -5.62 1.29
N ALA A 143 3.44 -5.36 0.24
CA ALA A 143 4.20 -6.39 -0.49
C ALA A 143 5.19 -7.12 0.42
N LEU A 144 5.92 -6.39 1.28
CA LEU A 144 6.84 -6.98 2.25
C LEU A 144 6.10 -7.87 3.24
N ALA A 145 4.94 -7.43 3.74
CA ALA A 145 4.12 -8.25 4.64
C ALA A 145 3.68 -9.56 3.96
N GLN A 146 3.22 -9.51 2.71
CA GLN A 146 2.88 -10.73 1.96
C GLN A 146 4.10 -11.63 1.75
N ALA A 147 5.25 -11.06 1.40
CA ALA A 147 6.48 -11.81 1.24
C ALA A 147 6.89 -12.52 2.54
N THR A 148 6.74 -11.89 3.70
CA THR A 148 6.99 -12.54 5.01
C THR A 148 6.00 -13.66 5.31
N ALA A 149 4.79 -13.61 4.74
CA ALA A 149 3.81 -14.69 4.78
C ALA A 149 4.02 -15.77 3.70
N GLY A 150 5.08 -15.64 2.87
CA GLY A 150 5.36 -16.57 1.78
C GLY A 150 4.36 -16.49 0.62
N ARG A 151 3.68 -15.34 0.46
CA ARG A 151 2.68 -15.08 -0.57
C ARG A 151 3.13 -13.94 -1.47
N LEU A 152 2.64 -13.92 -2.71
CA LEU A 152 2.68 -12.73 -3.56
C LEU A 152 1.50 -11.80 -3.23
N GLY A 153 1.57 -10.57 -3.71
CA GLY A 153 0.51 -9.58 -3.54
C GLY A 153 -0.80 -10.01 -4.22
N SER A 154 -1.91 -9.50 -3.68
CA SER A 154 -3.23 -9.61 -4.30
C SER A 154 -3.26 -8.94 -5.68
N PRO A 155 -4.25 -9.24 -6.53
CA PRO A 155 -4.42 -8.55 -7.80
C PRO A 155 -4.64 -7.05 -7.62
N VAL A 156 -5.37 -6.67 -6.57
CA VAL A 156 -5.62 -5.27 -6.23
C VAL A 156 -4.30 -4.55 -5.92
N LEU A 157 -3.45 -5.15 -5.07
CA LEU A 157 -2.12 -4.61 -4.80
C LEU A 157 -1.28 -4.51 -6.08
N GLY A 158 -1.27 -5.54 -6.92
CA GLY A 158 -0.53 -5.52 -8.19
C GLY A 158 -1.00 -4.42 -9.15
N ILE A 159 -2.31 -4.14 -9.21
CA ILE A 159 -2.87 -3.02 -9.98
C ILE A 159 -2.41 -1.67 -9.40
N LEU A 160 -2.44 -1.51 -8.08
CA LEU A 160 -1.98 -0.29 -7.41
C LEU A 160 -0.50 -0.04 -7.66
N GLU A 161 0.33 -1.07 -7.54
CA GLU A 161 1.77 -1.02 -7.81
C GLU A 161 2.05 -0.58 -9.26
N LEU A 162 1.38 -1.18 -10.25
CA LEU A 162 1.55 -0.77 -11.64
C LEU A 162 1.08 0.67 -11.90
N SER A 163 -0.06 1.04 -11.34
CA SER A 163 -0.69 2.35 -11.56
C SER A 163 0.14 3.49 -10.97
N LEU A 164 0.83 3.24 -9.85
CA LEU A 164 1.66 4.24 -9.18
C LEU A 164 3.11 4.20 -9.65
N ALA A 165 3.71 3.02 -9.73
CA ALA A 165 5.13 2.87 -9.98
C ALA A 165 5.51 3.13 -11.43
N GLY A 166 4.63 2.84 -12.39
CA GLY A 166 4.88 3.11 -13.82
C GLY A 166 5.05 4.59 -14.13
N PRO A 167 4.01 5.42 -13.93
CA PRO A 167 4.07 6.86 -14.19
C PRO A 167 5.15 7.56 -13.34
N SER A 168 5.30 7.18 -12.07
CA SER A 168 6.34 7.75 -11.20
C SER A 168 7.75 7.39 -11.65
N GLY A 169 7.98 6.14 -12.01
CA GLY A 169 9.26 5.68 -12.54
C GLY A 169 9.66 6.46 -13.79
N ALA A 170 8.73 6.66 -14.73
CA ALA A 170 8.98 7.47 -15.92
C ALA A 170 9.32 8.94 -15.58
N TYR A 171 8.59 9.53 -14.63
CA TYR A 171 8.89 10.87 -14.14
C TYR A 171 10.29 10.95 -13.51
N PHE A 172 10.66 10.00 -12.65
CA PHE A 172 11.97 9.96 -12.00
C PHE A 172 13.11 9.72 -12.98
N VAL A 173 12.92 8.92 -14.03
CA VAL A 173 13.89 8.79 -15.13
C VAL A 173 14.10 10.16 -15.79
N TYR A 174 13.03 10.85 -16.17
CA TYR A 174 13.13 12.17 -16.78
C TYR A 174 13.88 13.16 -15.87
N ARG A 175 13.54 13.18 -14.58
CA ARG A 175 14.20 14.03 -13.58
C ARG A 175 15.69 13.73 -13.44
N SER A 176 16.09 12.46 -13.45
CA SER A 176 17.51 12.08 -13.37
C SER A 176 18.34 12.63 -14.54
N ALA A 177 17.71 12.86 -15.69
CA ALA A 177 18.36 13.42 -16.87
C ALA A 177 18.51 14.95 -16.81
N VAL A 178 17.54 15.67 -16.21
CA VAL A 178 17.48 17.14 -16.29
C VAL A 178 17.90 17.86 -15.00
N ASP A 179 17.92 17.17 -13.86
CA ASP A 179 18.25 17.72 -12.54
C ASP A 179 19.56 17.13 -12.03
N GLU A 180 20.69 17.71 -12.48
CA GLU A 180 22.03 17.19 -12.17
C GLU A 180 22.35 17.25 -10.67
N ALA A 181 21.80 18.25 -9.97
CA ALA A 181 22.05 18.47 -8.55
C ALA A 181 21.51 17.32 -7.68
N ASN A 182 20.39 16.70 -8.09
CA ASN A 182 19.71 15.63 -7.36
C ASN A 182 19.64 14.31 -8.16
N ARG A 183 20.55 14.13 -9.12
CA ARG A 183 20.49 13.01 -10.07
C ARG A 183 20.48 11.65 -9.38
N SER A 184 21.28 11.46 -8.34
CA SER A 184 21.37 10.21 -7.57
C SER A 184 20.04 9.82 -6.92
N GLU A 185 19.34 10.80 -6.36
CA GLU A 185 18.07 10.67 -5.69
C GLU A 185 17.00 10.24 -6.70
N TRP A 186 16.97 10.89 -7.86
CA TRP A 186 16.06 10.52 -8.95
C TRP A 186 16.33 9.13 -9.51
N ILE A 187 17.60 8.73 -9.64
CA ILE A 187 17.97 7.37 -10.04
C ILE A 187 17.48 6.36 -8.99
N GLY A 188 17.70 6.64 -7.71
CA GLY A 188 17.25 5.78 -6.62
C GLY A 188 15.73 5.59 -6.62
N LEU A 189 14.98 6.68 -6.73
CA LEU A 189 13.51 6.65 -6.81
C LEU A 189 13.02 5.92 -8.07
N SER A 190 13.67 6.14 -9.22
CA SER A 190 13.37 5.44 -10.47
C SER A 190 13.60 3.93 -10.35
N ALA A 191 14.75 3.53 -9.79
CA ALA A 191 15.07 2.12 -9.57
C ALA A 191 14.07 1.46 -8.62
N TRP A 192 13.70 2.16 -7.54
CA TRP A 192 12.70 1.66 -6.58
C TRP A 192 11.32 1.50 -7.21
N SER A 193 10.84 2.49 -7.96
CA SER A 193 9.60 2.36 -8.74
C SER A 193 9.68 1.21 -9.75
N GLY A 194 10.84 0.98 -10.38
CA GLY A 194 11.05 -0.17 -11.25
C GLY A 194 10.86 -1.52 -10.53
N VAL A 195 11.38 -1.65 -9.31
CA VAL A 195 11.19 -2.87 -8.48
C VAL A 195 9.72 -3.07 -8.15
N ILE A 196 9.02 -2.02 -7.70
CA ILE A 196 7.58 -2.09 -7.38
C ILE A 196 6.77 -2.47 -8.63
N LEU A 197 7.07 -1.88 -9.79
CA LEU A 197 6.41 -2.17 -11.05
C LEU A 197 6.56 -3.66 -11.44
N LEU A 198 7.78 -4.19 -11.33
CA LEU A 198 8.04 -5.60 -11.61
C LEU A 198 7.33 -6.53 -10.62
N HIS A 199 7.29 -6.16 -9.34
CA HIS A 199 6.55 -6.89 -8.32
C HIS A 199 5.04 -6.94 -8.63
N GLY A 200 4.45 -5.81 -9.02
CA GLY A 200 3.02 -5.75 -9.38
C GLY A 200 2.68 -6.57 -10.62
N ALA A 201 3.55 -6.52 -11.64
CA ALA A 201 3.41 -7.37 -12.82
C ALA A 201 3.51 -8.86 -12.47
N ALA A 202 4.48 -9.25 -11.64
CA ALA A 202 4.65 -10.62 -11.20
C ALA A 202 3.43 -11.12 -10.39
N SER A 203 2.91 -10.30 -9.49
CA SER A 203 1.73 -10.61 -8.67
C SER A 203 0.49 -10.87 -9.54
N LEU A 204 0.26 -10.04 -10.57
CA LEU A 204 -0.86 -10.25 -11.50
C LEU A 204 -0.71 -11.49 -12.37
N LEU A 205 0.49 -11.75 -12.89
CA LEU A 205 0.76 -12.95 -13.69
C LEU A 205 0.59 -14.23 -12.86
N TRP A 206 1.07 -14.20 -11.61
CA TRP A 206 0.92 -15.32 -10.69
C TRP A 206 -0.55 -15.61 -10.37
N TRP A 207 -1.31 -14.58 -9.99
CA TRP A 207 -2.75 -14.72 -9.74
C TRP A 207 -3.49 -15.29 -10.95
N ARG A 208 -3.17 -14.80 -12.16
CA ARG A 208 -3.77 -15.30 -13.40
C ARG A 208 -3.48 -16.79 -13.61
N ALA A 209 -2.26 -17.24 -13.30
CA ALA A 209 -1.89 -18.65 -13.40
C ALA A 209 -2.67 -19.52 -12.40
N GLU A 210 -2.83 -19.05 -11.14
CA GLU A 210 -3.64 -19.74 -10.13
C GLU A 210 -5.13 -19.81 -10.51
N GLU A 211 -5.68 -18.74 -11.08
CA GLU A 211 -7.06 -18.71 -11.56
C GLU A 211 -7.29 -19.73 -12.67
N ILE A 212 -6.36 -19.84 -13.62
CA ILE A 212 -6.41 -20.82 -14.71
C ILE A 212 -6.37 -22.25 -14.14
N ASP A 213 -5.43 -22.57 -13.24
CA ASP A 213 -5.34 -23.91 -12.63
C ASP A 213 -6.61 -24.25 -11.84
N ARG A 214 -7.14 -23.30 -11.05
CA ARG A 214 -8.39 -23.49 -10.31
C ARG A 214 -9.57 -23.77 -11.23
N SER A 215 -9.69 -23.01 -12.33
CA SER A 215 -10.76 -23.20 -13.31
C SER A 215 -10.63 -24.52 -14.07
N ALA A 216 -9.41 -25.00 -14.32
CA ALA A 216 -9.15 -26.29 -14.95
C ALA A 216 -9.57 -27.45 -14.03
N ARG A 217 -9.31 -27.35 -12.72
CA ARG A 217 -9.73 -28.35 -11.73
C ARG A 217 -11.24 -28.46 -11.59
N VAL A 218 -11.96 -27.33 -11.62
CA VAL A 218 -13.44 -27.32 -11.53
C VAL A 218 -14.10 -27.90 -12.78
N ARG A 219 -13.45 -27.81 -13.94
CA ARG A 219 -13.99 -28.30 -15.23
C ARG A 219 -13.72 -29.76 -15.53
N LEU A 220 -12.84 -30.43 -14.78
CA LEU A 220 -12.77 -31.88 -14.86
C LEU A 220 -14.11 -32.39 -14.31
N PRO A 221 -14.97 -33.03 -15.14
CA PRO A 221 -16.17 -33.66 -14.59
C PRO A 221 -15.71 -34.55 -13.43
N GLU A 222 -16.49 -34.61 -12.34
CA GLU A 222 -16.29 -35.66 -11.35
C GLU A 222 -16.36 -36.97 -12.12
N LEU A 223 -15.18 -37.49 -12.47
CA LEU A 223 -15.08 -38.78 -13.10
C LEU A 223 -15.71 -39.71 -12.07
N PRO A 224 -16.62 -40.62 -12.48
CA PRO A 224 -17.25 -41.56 -11.55
C PRO A 224 -16.23 -42.50 -10.88
N PHE A 225 -14.94 -42.31 -11.18
CA PHE A 225 -13.83 -42.96 -10.52
C PHE A 225 -12.84 -41.91 -9.99
N THR A 226 -12.43 -42.05 -8.73
CA THR A 226 -11.28 -41.31 -8.20
C THR A 226 -10.03 -42.12 -8.51
N VAL A 227 -9.10 -41.57 -9.29
CA VAL A 227 -7.77 -42.20 -9.51
C VAL A 227 -6.98 -42.08 -8.21
N GLN A 228 -6.79 -43.19 -7.49
CA GLN A 228 -6.04 -43.26 -6.23
C GLN A 228 -4.54 -43.44 -6.45
N GLY A 229 -4.12 -43.87 -7.64
CA GLY A 229 -2.70 -44.04 -7.94
C GLY A 229 -2.43 -44.29 -9.41
N PHE A 230 -1.30 -43.77 -9.87
CA PHE A 230 -0.73 -43.99 -11.20
C PHE A 230 0.68 -44.53 -11.01
N GLY A 231 0.98 -45.68 -11.61
CA GLY A 231 2.31 -46.28 -11.46
C GLY A 231 2.64 -47.27 -12.58
N PRO A 232 3.94 -47.45 -12.88
CA PRO A 232 4.38 -48.50 -13.76
C PRO A 232 3.98 -49.86 -13.18
N THR A 233 3.43 -50.73 -14.03
CA THR A 233 3.06 -52.10 -13.67
C THR A 233 3.53 -53.04 -14.75
N VAL A 234 3.34 -54.33 -14.52
CA VAL A 234 3.54 -55.37 -15.53
C VAL A 234 2.20 -56.05 -15.72
N VAL A 235 1.65 -55.94 -16.93
CA VAL A 235 0.40 -56.61 -17.30
C VAL A 235 0.78 -57.96 -17.89
N SER A 236 0.24 -59.03 -17.34
CA SER A 236 0.47 -60.40 -17.81
C SER A 236 -0.85 -60.97 -18.33
N ASP A 237 -0.83 -61.50 -19.55
CA ASP A 237 -1.97 -62.18 -20.19
C ASP A 237 -1.94 -63.72 -19.98
N GLY A 238 -1.02 -64.21 -19.14
CA GLY A 238 -0.79 -65.63 -18.89
C GLY A 238 0.26 -66.27 -19.81
N PHE A 239 0.69 -65.61 -20.88
CA PHE A 239 1.73 -66.10 -21.80
C PHE A 239 2.91 -65.13 -21.93
N GLN A 240 2.66 -63.82 -21.85
CA GLN A 240 3.70 -62.79 -21.87
C GLN A 240 3.40 -61.67 -20.87
N SER A 241 4.47 -61.16 -20.26
CA SER A 241 4.44 -60.01 -19.37
C SER A 241 5.01 -58.81 -20.09
N VAL A 242 4.21 -57.76 -20.26
CA VAL A 242 4.62 -56.51 -20.91
C VAL A 242 4.56 -55.34 -19.93
N PRO A 243 5.51 -54.39 -19.99
CA PRO A 243 5.43 -53.15 -19.22
C PRO A 243 4.13 -52.42 -19.52
N GLY A 244 3.42 -52.02 -18.49
CA GLY A 244 2.16 -51.30 -18.58
C GLY A 244 2.06 -50.21 -17.53
N VAL A 245 0.92 -49.53 -17.51
CA VAL A 245 0.59 -48.52 -16.51
C VAL A 245 -0.69 -48.96 -15.80
N GLN A 246 -0.63 -49.03 -14.47
CA GLN A 246 -1.82 -49.29 -13.67
C GLN A 246 -2.46 -47.97 -13.27
N VAL A 247 -3.76 -47.90 -13.49
CA VAL A 247 -4.62 -46.85 -12.93
C VAL A 247 -5.45 -47.52 -11.85
N ALA A 248 -5.12 -47.27 -10.58
CA ALA A 248 -5.93 -47.73 -9.47
C ALA A 248 -7.01 -46.67 -9.20
N GLY A 249 -8.29 -47.06 -9.23
CA GLY A 249 -9.39 -46.17 -8.90
C GLY A 249 -10.47 -46.85 -8.07
N LYS A 250 -11.17 -46.06 -7.26
CA LYS A 250 -12.44 -46.46 -6.65
C LYS A 250 -13.54 -46.16 -7.65
N PHE A 251 -14.30 -47.18 -8.04
CA PHE A 251 -15.58 -47.06 -8.72
C PHE A 251 -16.71 -46.96 -7.69
#